data_AF-A0A928RT13-F1
#
_entry.id   AF-A0A928RT13-F1
#
_cell.length_a   1.000
_cell.length_b   1.000
_cell.length_c   1.000
_cell.angle_alpha   90.00
_cell.angle_beta   90.00
_cell.angle_gamma   90.00
#
_symmetry.space_group_name_H-M   'P 1'
#
loop_
_entity.id
_entity.type
_entity.pdbx_description
1 polymer ?
#
loop_
_entity_poly.entity_id
_entity_poly.type
_entity_poly.pdbx_seq_one_letter_code
_entity_poly.pdbx_strand_id
1 'polypeptide(L)'
;MIQKPQTKGEWFRLILQIFLSIACALMLVFIFSNSLKSAEQSIEQSSHTVQIVQDFVAVFDPDSPIVTAQGEDYDLLHEIVRTIAHFAEFGLLGVLLGWCLLSYTTKKKYLLIPLGGVLIVPLIDECLQLFSVGRGMQFSDILLDIGGGILGLVFAVATVWFGLWLHRRRVQKKKKGEQNGQRES
;
A
#
# COMPACT_ATOMS: atom_id res chain seq x y z
N MET A 1 -1.48 29.59 -2.91
CA MET A 1 -0.48 30.11 -3.87
C MET A 1 0.71 29.16 -3.87
N ILE A 2 0.88 28.36 -4.92
CA ILE A 2 2.04 27.48 -5.10
C ILE A 2 3.18 28.36 -5.64
N GLN A 3 4.21 28.64 -4.85
CA GLN A 3 5.37 29.37 -5.35
C GLN A 3 6.13 28.51 -6.37
N LYS A 4 6.52 29.09 -7.52
CA LYS A 4 7.28 28.38 -8.54
C LYS A 4 8.65 27.93 -7.98
N PRO A 5 9.06 26.67 -8.21
CA PRO A 5 10.34 26.15 -7.73
C PRO A 5 11.52 26.95 -8.33
N GLN A 6 12.45 27.37 -7.47
CA GLN A 6 13.61 28.22 -7.79
C GLN A 6 14.90 27.40 -7.96
N THR A 7 14.94 26.17 -7.43
CA THR A 7 16.14 25.30 -7.40
C THR A 7 15.88 23.90 -7.98
N LYS A 8 16.92 23.21 -8.47
CA LYS A 8 16.82 21.82 -8.98
C LYS A 8 16.19 20.85 -7.96
N GLY A 9 16.46 21.06 -6.67
CA GLY A 9 15.90 20.23 -5.59
C GLY A 9 14.39 20.43 -5.39
N GLU A 10 13.87 21.64 -5.66
CA GLU A 10 12.43 21.92 -5.58
C GLU A 10 11.67 21.34 -6.78
N TRP A 11 12.28 21.37 -7.97
CA TRP A 11 11.73 20.66 -9.14
C TRP A 11 11.60 19.16 -8.90
N PHE A 12 12.64 18.53 -8.35
CA PHE A 12 12.58 17.11 -7.99
C PHE A 12 11.44 16.82 -7.01
N ARG A 13 11.29 17.64 -5.96
CA ARG A 13 10.19 17.48 -4.99
C ARG A 13 8.82 17.64 -5.63
N LEU A 14 8.65 18.63 -6.50
CA LEU A 14 7.39 18.86 -7.22
C LEU A 14 7.05 17.68 -8.12
N ILE A 15 8.02 17.16 -8.89
CA ILE A 15 7.83 15.99 -9.75
C ILE A 15 7.43 14.78 -8.91
N LEU A 16 8.11 14.54 -7.78
CA LEU A 16 7.79 13.45 -6.86
C LEU A 16 6.38 13.59 -6.29
N GLN A 17 5.99 14.80 -5.87
CA GLN A 17 4.65 15.10 -5.35
C GLN A 17 3.56 14.82 -6.39
N ILE A 18 3.76 15.28 -7.63
CA ILE A 18 2.83 15.04 -8.75
C ILE A 18 2.75 13.54 -9.02
N PHE A 19 3.88 12.85 -9.12
CA PHE A 19 3.94 11.42 -9.36
C PHE A 19 3.20 10.62 -8.26
N LEU A 20 3.48 10.90 -6.99
CA LEU A 20 2.81 10.23 -5.87
C LEU A 20 1.30 10.50 -5.83
N SER A 21 0.88 11.72 -6.16
CA SER A 21 -0.53 12.08 -6.23
C SER A 21 -1.25 11.33 -7.35
N ILE A 22 -0.64 11.24 -8.53
CA ILE A 22 -1.17 10.46 -9.66
C ILE A 22 -1.21 8.97 -9.28
N ALA A 23 -0.16 8.43 -8.67
CA ALA A 23 -0.12 7.04 -8.23
C ALA A 23 -1.22 6.73 -7.21
N CYS A 24 -1.49 7.61 -6.25
CA CYS A 24 -2.62 7.47 -5.32
C CYS A 24 -3.96 7.43 -6.07
N ALA A 25 -4.16 8.35 -7.01
CA ALA A 25 -5.40 8.41 -7.79
C ALA A 25 -5.60 7.15 -8.64
N LEU A 26 -4.55 6.66 -9.31
CA LEU A 26 -4.59 5.42 -10.06
C LEU A 26 -4.88 4.21 -9.17
N MET A 27 -4.29 4.17 -7.96
CA MET A 27 -4.56 3.10 -7.00
C MET A 27 -6.02 3.09 -6.55
N LEU A 28 -6.60 4.25 -6.26
CA LEU A 28 -8.02 4.37 -5.90
C LEU A 28 -8.93 3.96 -7.06
N VAL A 29 -8.62 4.39 -8.28
CA VAL A 29 -9.36 3.97 -9.48
C VAL A 29 -9.29 2.47 -9.66
N PHE A 30 -8.11 1.87 -9.44
CA PHE A 30 -7.92 0.42 -9.54
C PHE A 30 -8.75 -0.35 -8.52
N ILE A 31 -8.69 0.04 -7.23
CA ILE A 31 -9.47 -0.58 -6.14
C ILE A 31 -10.98 -0.50 -6.46
N PHE A 32 -11.50 0.69 -6.74
CA PHE A 32 -12.92 0.88 -7.01
C PHE A 32 -13.38 0.21 -8.33
N SER A 33 -12.48 0.08 -9.31
CA SER A 33 -12.78 -0.67 -10.53
C SER A 33 -12.90 -2.17 -10.26
N ASN A 34 -12.15 -2.70 -9.27
CA ASN A 34 -12.25 -4.09 -8.87
C ASN A 34 -13.54 -4.36 -8.06
N SER A 35 -13.94 -3.48 -7.15
CA SER A 35 -15.14 -3.70 -6.33
C SER A 35 -16.46 -3.54 -7.11
N LEU A 36 -16.45 -2.84 -8.24
CA LEU A 36 -17.61 -2.78 -9.16
C LEU A 36 -17.79 -4.04 -10.04
N LYS A 37 -16.82 -4.97 -10.05
CA LYS A 37 -16.94 -6.23 -10.81
C LYS A 37 -17.92 -7.18 -10.16
N SER A 38 -18.62 -7.98 -10.96
CA SER A 38 -19.49 -9.04 -10.44
C SER A 38 -18.68 -10.15 -9.74
N ALA A 39 -19.34 -10.97 -8.93
CA ALA A 39 -18.71 -12.13 -8.31
C ALA A 39 -18.05 -13.05 -9.35
N GLU A 40 -18.73 -13.31 -10.48
CA GLU A 40 -18.23 -14.14 -11.58
C GLU A 40 -16.94 -13.57 -12.20
N GLN A 41 -16.93 -12.28 -12.56
CA GLN A 41 -15.75 -11.61 -13.13
C GLN A 41 -14.57 -11.59 -12.17
N SER A 42 -14.85 -11.50 -10.87
CA SER A 42 -13.81 -11.48 -9.86
C SER A 42 -13.26 -12.88 -9.54
N ILE A 43 -14.08 -13.93 -9.64
CA ILE A 43 -13.63 -15.33 -9.62
C ILE A 43 -12.73 -15.59 -10.84
N GLU A 44 -13.14 -15.15 -12.04
CA GLU A 44 -12.32 -15.27 -13.25
C GLU A 44 -10.94 -14.61 -13.05
N GLN A 45 -10.90 -13.37 -12.54
CA GLN A 45 -9.64 -12.67 -12.29
C GLN A 45 -8.77 -13.34 -11.24
N SER A 46 -9.37 -13.85 -10.15
CA SER A 46 -8.62 -14.54 -9.09
C SER A 46 -8.18 -15.95 -9.49
N SER A 47 -8.84 -16.58 -10.47
CA SER A 47 -8.52 -17.94 -10.92
C SER A 47 -7.09 -18.07 -11.44
N HIS A 48 -6.60 -17.07 -12.16
CA HIS A 48 -5.23 -17.05 -12.64
C HIS A 48 -4.23 -16.96 -11.48
N THR A 49 -4.53 -16.16 -10.46
CA THR A 49 -3.68 -16.06 -9.26
C THR A 49 -3.72 -17.35 -8.45
N VAL A 50 -4.90 -17.97 -8.30
CA VAL A 50 -5.07 -19.27 -7.64
C VAL A 50 -4.27 -20.34 -8.37
N GLN A 51 -4.33 -20.40 -9.69
CA GLN A 51 -3.55 -21.34 -10.51
C GLN A 51 -2.04 -21.16 -10.30
N ILE A 52 -1.54 -19.93 -10.30
CA ILE A 52 -0.12 -19.67 -10.00
C ILE A 52 0.27 -20.20 -8.61
N VAL A 53 -0.61 -19.98 -7.61
CA VAL A 53 -0.38 -20.50 -6.25
C VAL A 53 -0.36 -22.03 -6.25
N GLN A 54 -1.32 -22.67 -6.93
CA GLN A 54 -1.39 -24.13 -7.05
C GLN A 54 -0.17 -24.71 -7.76
N ASP A 55 0.23 -24.15 -8.91
CA ASP A 55 1.41 -24.58 -9.66
C ASP A 55 2.69 -24.44 -8.82
N PHE A 56 2.83 -23.33 -8.09
CA PHE A 56 3.96 -23.12 -7.21
C PHE A 56 4.01 -24.14 -6.07
N VAL A 57 2.87 -24.42 -5.42
CA VAL A 57 2.80 -25.42 -4.33
C VAL A 57 3.06 -26.82 -4.87
N ALA A 58 2.54 -27.15 -6.05
CA ALA A 58 2.71 -28.46 -6.68
C ALA A 58 4.17 -28.82 -6.97
N VAL A 59 5.07 -27.83 -7.13
CA VAL A 59 6.52 -28.08 -7.25
C VAL A 59 7.11 -28.73 -6.00
N PHE A 60 6.55 -28.43 -4.82
CA PHE A 60 7.07 -28.90 -3.54
C PHE A 60 6.22 -30.02 -2.93
N ASP A 61 4.90 -29.94 -3.08
CA ASP A 61 3.94 -30.90 -2.54
C ASP A 61 2.72 -31.03 -3.48
N PRO A 62 2.79 -31.96 -4.47
CA PRO A 62 1.71 -32.19 -5.43
C PRO A 62 0.40 -32.67 -4.79
N ASP A 63 0.47 -33.33 -3.63
CA ASP A 63 -0.70 -33.89 -2.92
C ASP A 63 -1.27 -32.90 -1.88
N SER A 64 -0.79 -31.65 -1.90
CA SER A 64 -1.24 -30.62 -0.97
C SER A 64 -2.73 -30.31 -1.14
N PRO A 65 -3.48 -30.07 -0.04
CA PRO A 65 -4.88 -29.64 -0.10
C PRO A 65 -5.13 -28.39 -0.96
N ILE A 66 -4.12 -27.54 -1.16
CA ILE A 66 -4.20 -26.36 -2.02
C ILE A 66 -4.24 -26.75 -3.49
N VAL A 67 -3.41 -27.71 -3.90
CA VAL A 67 -3.30 -28.19 -5.29
C VAL A 67 -4.51 -29.02 -5.67
N THR A 68 -4.97 -29.87 -4.75
CA THR A 68 -6.13 -30.74 -4.97
C THR A 68 -7.46 -30.08 -4.60
N ALA A 69 -7.47 -28.78 -4.28
CA ALA A 69 -8.68 -28.05 -3.91
C ALA A 69 -9.73 -28.14 -5.04
N GLN A 70 -10.93 -28.59 -4.72
CA GLN A 70 -12.07 -28.74 -5.62
C GLN A 70 -13.36 -28.37 -4.88
N GLY A 71 -14.39 -27.94 -5.61
CA GLY A 71 -15.68 -27.57 -5.00
C GLY A 71 -15.52 -26.48 -3.95
N GLU A 72 -16.07 -26.69 -2.75
CA GLU A 72 -16.05 -25.71 -1.65
C GLU A 72 -14.63 -25.32 -1.22
N ASP A 73 -13.67 -26.25 -1.23
CA ASP A 73 -12.27 -25.95 -0.88
C ASP A 73 -11.62 -25.01 -1.89
N TYR A 74 -12.01 -25.10 -3.16
CA TYR A 74 -11.54 -24.21 -4.22
C TYR A 74 -12.16 -22.81 -4.08
N ASP A 75 -13.44 -22.73 -3.73
CA ASP A 75 -14.10 -21.45 -3.46
C ASP A 75 -13.47 -20.72 -2.26
N LEU A 76 -13.16 -21.46 -1.19
CA LEU A 76 -12.42 -20.92 -0.03
C LEU A 76 -11.02 -20.42 -0.42
N LEU A 77 -10.31 -21.16 -1.26
CA LEU A 77 -8.98 -20.73 -1.75
C LEU A 77 -9.08 -19.43 -2.56
N HIS A 78 -10.11 -19.30 -3.41
CA HIS A 78 -10.41 -18.06 -4.12
C HIS A 78 -10.69 -16.90 -3.18
N GLU A 79 -11.50 -17.12 -2.14
CA GLU A 79 -11.78 -16.11 -1.12
C GLU A 79 -10.49 -15.67 -0.40
N ILE A 80 -9.64 -16.62 0.02
CA ILE A 80 -8.35 -16.31 0.68
C ILE A 80 -7.44 -15.49 -0.22
N VAL A 81 -7.25 -15.92 -1.47
CA VAL A 81 -6.39 -15.20 -2.44
C VAL A 81 -6.93 -13.80 -2.69
N ARG A 82 -8.25 -13.65 -2.81
CA ARG A 82 -8.92 -12.35 -2.93
C ARG A 82 -8.65 -11.48 -1.71
N THR A 83 -8.87 -11.97 -0.51
CA THR A 83 -8.68 -11.20 0.74
C THR A 83 -7.22 -10.77 0.92
N ILE A 84 -6.25 -11.62 0.56
CA ILE A 84 -4.82 -11.25 0.57
C ILE A 84 -4.50 -10.18 -0.47
N ALA A 85 -5.09 -10.27 -1.66
CA ALA A 85 -4.92 -9.25 -2.70
C ALA A 85 -5.44 -7.89 -2.23
N HIS A 86 -6.65 -7.83 -1.64
CA HIS A 86 -7.21 -6.58 -1.10
C HIS A 86 -6.32 -6.03 0.01
N PHE A 87 -5.88 -6.86 0.96
CA PHE A 87 -4.93 -6.45 2.00
C PHE A 87 -3.66 -5.80 1.41
N ALA A 88 -3.10 -6.40 0.35
CA ALA A 88 -1.91 -5.89 -0.31
C ALA A 88 -2.19 -4.57 -1.07
N GLU A 89 -3.34 -4.46 -1.73
CA GLU A 89 -3.79 -3.26 -2.42
C GLU A 89 -3.96 -2.09 -1.43
N PHE A 90 -4.68 -2.31 -0.34
CA PHE A 90 -4.84 -1.30 0.72
C PHE A 90 -3.51 -0.99 1.43
N GLY A 91 -2.65 -2.00 1.62
CA GLY A 91 -1.29 -1.79 2.11
C GLY A 91 -0.48 -0.86 1.20
N LEU A 92 -0.50 -1.09 -0.12
CA LEU A 92 0.16 -0.22 -1.09
C LEU A 92 -0.44 1.19 -1.08
N LEU A 93 -1.77 1.30 -1.02
CA LEU A 93 -2.46 2.59 -0.88
C LEU A 93 -2.00 3.33 0.38
N GLY A 94 -1.89 2.65 1.51
CA GLY A 94 -1.39 3.20 2.77
C GLY A 94 0.04 3.73 2.65
N VAL A 95 0.91 2.99 1.96
CA VAL A 95 2.28 3.45 1.66
C VAL A 95 2.27 4.72 0.81
N LEU A 96 1.49 4.71 -0.29
CA LEU A 96 1.39 5.81 -1.23
C LEU A 96 0.83 7.08 -0.57
N LEU A 97 -0.26 6.95 0.21
CA LEU A 97 -0.84 8.05 0.99
C LEU A 97 0.16 8.62 2.01
N GLY A 98 0.89 7.73 2.69
CA GLY A 98 1.93 8.11 3.64
C GLY A 98 3.06 8.91 2.99
N TRP A 99 3.64 8.41 1.90
CA TRP A 99 4.70 9.12 1.17
C TRP A 99 4.21 10.38 0.48
N CYS A 100 3.00 10.36 -0.09
CA CYS A 100 2.39 11.53 -0.71
C CYS A 100 2.31 12.67 0.31
N LEU A 101 1.69 12.44 1.48
CA LEU A 101 1.63 13.48 2.51
C LEU A 101 3.02 13.89 3.01
N LEU A 102 3.90 12.93 3.29
CA LEU A 102 5.24 13.22 3.81
C LEU A 102 6.11 14.00 2.81
N SER A 103 5.80 13.94 1.51
CA SER A 103 6.42 14.75 0.47
C SER A 103 5.98 16.23 0.52
N TYR A 104 4.78 16.53 1.05
CA TYR A 104 4.30 17.89 1.28
C TYR A 104 4.65 18.43 2.67
N THR A 105 4.68 17.56 3.68
CA THR A 105 4.97 17.98 5.06
C THR A 105 5.46 16.83 5.94
N THR A 106 6.45 17.11 6.79
CA THR A 106 6.93 16.15 7.81
C THR A 106 6.28 16.37 9.18
N LYS A 107 5.29 17.27 9.28
CA LYS A 107 4.62 17.60 10.55
C LYS A 107 3.62 16.51 10.92
N LYS A 108 3.84 15.85 12.06
CA LYS A 108 3.02 14.75 12.58
C LYS A 108 1.51 15.02 12.61
N LYS A 109 1.10 16.27 12.88
CA LYS A 109 -0.32 16.63 12.98
C LYS A 109 -1.13 16.37 11.70
N TYR A 110 -0.47 16.32 10.54
CA TYR A 110 -1.16 16.03 9.28
C TYR A 110 -1.29 14.54 8.99
N LEU A 111 -0.63 13.65 9.75
CA LEU A 111 -0.75 12.19 9.58
C LEU A 111 -2.18 11.67 9.79
N LEU A 112 -3.06 12.46 10.40
CA LEU A 112 -4.48 12.17 10.50
C LEU A 112 -5.18 12.12 9.13
N ILE A 113 -4.66 12.82 8.11
CA ILE A 113 -5.23 12.83 6.76
C ILE A 113 -5.10 11.45 6.07
N PRO A 114 -3.89 10.88 5.88
CA PRO A 114 -3.74 9.56 5.29
C PRO A 114 -4.32 8.46 6.19
N LEU A 115 -4.32 8.64 7.51
CA LEU A 115 -5.02 7.74 8.41
C LEU A 115 -6.53 7.73 8.14
N GLY A 116 -7.15 8.90 7.98
CA GLY A 116 -8.55 9.01 7.58
C GLY A 116 -8.82 8.33 6.23
N GLY A 117 -7.93 8.51 5.25
CA GLY A 117 -8.02 7.81 3.96
C GLY A 117 -7.98 6.28 4.11
N VAL A 118 -7.01 5.76 4.85
CA VAL A 118 -6.87 4.32 5.14
C VAL A 118 -8.08 3.73 5.86
N LEU A 119 -8.79 4.53 6.66
CA LEU A 119 -10.02 4.09 7.33
C LEU A 119 -11.24 4.16 6.41
N ILE A 120 -11.40 5.25 5.65
CA ILE A 120 -12.62 5.51 4.88
C ILE A 120 -12.65 4.73 3.56
N VAL A 121 -11.51 4.56 2.88
CA VAL A 121 -11.48 3.94 1.55
C VAL A 121 -11.95 2.48 1.59
N PRO A 122 -11.51 1.60 2.51
CA PRO A 122 -12.05 0.24 2.62
C PRO A 122 -13.56 0.22 2.91
N LEU A 123 -14.06 1.18 3.69
CA LEU A 123 -15.49 1.31 3.95
C LEU A 123 -16.26 1.66 2.67
N ILE A 124 -15.74 2.59 1.86
CA ILE A 124 -16.34 2.96 0.57
C ILE A 124 -16.28 1.77 -0.39
N ASP A 125 -15.15 1.06 -0.41
CA ASP A 125 -14.94 -0.10 -1.28
C ASP A 125 -15.98 -1.20 -1.03
N GLU A 126 -16.19 -1.57 0.23
CA GLU A 126 -17.22 -2.56 0.61
C GLU A 126 -18.65 -2.04 0.40
N CYS A 127 -18.88 -0.73 0.56
CA CYS A 127 -20.16 -0.12 0.14
C CYS A 127 -20.38 -0.22 -1.37
N LEU A 128 -19.34 -0.07 -2.19
CA LEU A 128 -19.43 -0.21 -3.65
C LEU A 128 -19.64 -1.67 -4.06
N GLN A 129 -18.95 -2.59 -3.39
CA GLN A 129 -19.09 -4.03 -3.59
C GLN A 129 -20.52 -4.52 -3.29
N LEU A 130 -21.24 -3.91 -2.35
CA LEU A 130 -22.66 -4.21 -2.12
C LEU A 130 -23.56 -3.96 -3.34
N PHE A 131 -23.15 -3.08 -4.26
CA PHE A 131 -23.91 -2.83 -5.48
C PHE A 131 -23.58 -3.80 -6.62
N SER A 132 -22.57 -4.66 -6.47
CA SER A 132 -22.23 -5.67 -7.48
C SER A 132 -22.96 -6.99 -7.24
N VAL A 133 -23.35 -7.64 -8.34
CA VAL A 133 -24.19 -8.85 -8.29
C VAL A 133 -23.41 -10.02 -7.70
N GLY A 134 -24.02 -10.71 -6.73
CA GLY A 134 -23.45 -11.90 -6.10
C GLY A 134 -22.37 -11.61 -5.06
N ARG A 135 -22.20 -10.35 -4.65
CA ARG A 135 -21.26 -9.93 -3.61
C ARG A 135 -21.99 -9.55 -2.33
N GLY A 136 -21.47 -10.02 -1.20
CA GLY A 136 -21.92 -9.65 0.14
C GLY A 136 -20.93 -8.71 0.82
N MET A 137 -21.40 -7.99 1.83
CA MET A 137 -20.54 -7.24 2.74
C MET A 137 -20.05 -8.14 3.85
N GLN A 138 -18.74 -8.14 4.08
CA GLN A 138 -18.15 -8.90 5.18
C GLN A 138 -17.32 -7.97 6.08
N PHE A 139 -17.75 -7.85 7.34
CA PHE A 139 -17.10 -6.93 8.27
C PHE A 139 -15.64 -7.29 8.57
N SER A 140 -15.30 -8.59 8.51
CA SER A 140 -13.90 -9.03 8.64
C SER A 140 -13.01 -8.48 7.53
N ASP A 141 -13.53 -8.35 6.32
CA ASP A 141 -12.76 -7.93 5.15
C ASP A 141 -12.42 -6.45 5.27
N ILE A 142 -13.39 -5.63 5.67
CA ILE A 142 -13.18 -4.20 6.02
C ILE A 142 -12.05 -4.04 7.04
N LEU A 143 -12.10 -4.81 8.13
CA LEU A 143 -11.10 -4.70 9.21
C LEU A 143 -9.71 -5.12 8.74
N LEU A 144 -9.65 -6.16 7.92
CA LEU A 144 -8.40 -6.70 7.39
C LEU A 144 -7.77 -5.69 6.41
N ASP A 145 -8.56 -5.08 5.53
CA ASP A 145 -8.12 -4.05 4.59
C ASP A 145 -7.68 -2.75 5.28
N ILE A 146 -8.40 -2.32 6.32
CA ILE A 146 -7.95 -1.25 7.20
C ILE A 146 -6.60 -1.62 7.83
N GLY A 147 -6.46 -2.86 8.31
CA GLY A 147 -5.20 -3.38 8.85
C GLY A 147 -4.05 -3.27 7.85
N GLY A 148 -4.29 -3.66 6.60
CA GLY A 148 -3.35 -3.54 5.49
C GLY A 148 -2.93 -2.10 5.27
N GLY A 149 -3.89 -1.19 5.13
CA GLY A 149 -3.61 0.24 4.93
C GLY A 149 -2.87 0.88 6.10
N ILE A 150 -3.18 0.50 7.35
CA ILE A 150 -2.46 0.99 8.53
C ILE A 150 -1.01 0.49 8.51
N LEU A 151 -0.81 -0.80 8.21
CA LEU A 151 0.53 -1.39 8.10
C LEU A 151 1.36 -0.69 7.01
N GLY A 152 0.77 -0.42 5.85
CA GLY A 152 1.39 0.35 4.79
C GLY A 152 1.75 1.79 5.21
N LEU A 153 0.85 2.47 5.91
CA LEU A 153 1.11 3.83 6.40
C LEU A 153 2.25 3.86 7.43
N VAL A 154 2.26 2.91 8.37
CA VAL A 154 3.35 2.75 9.36
C VAL A 154 4.67 2.50 8.65
N PHE A 155 4.68 1.62 7.64
CA PHE A 155 5.87 1.35 6.83
C PHE A 155 6.39 2.63 6.15
N ALA A 156 5.52 3.41 5.49
CA ALA A 156 5.92 4.66 4.84
C ALA A 156 6.51 5.69 5.81
N VAL A 157 5.93 5.81 7.01
CA VAL A 157 6.49 6.67 8.06
C VAL A 157 7.85 6.14 8.50
N ALA A 158 7.98 4.84 8.76
CA ALA A 158 9.23 4.23 9.19
C ALA A 158 10.37 4.47 8.20
N THR A 159 10.14 4.32 6.88
CA THR A 159 11.19 4.53 5.87
C THR A 159 11.70 5.98 5.83
N VAL A 160 10.79 6.96 5.92
CA VAL A 160 11.16 8.38 5.94
C VAL A 160 11.95 8.73 7.21
N TRP A 161 11.48 8.27 8.37
CA TRP A 161 12.16 8.51 9.64
C TRP A 161 13.55 7.86 9.70
N PHE A 162 13.66 6.64 9.19
CA PHE A 162 14.94 5.94 9.06
C PHE A 162 15.90 6.69 8.13
N GLY A 163 15.42 7.18 6.98
CA GLY A 163 16.21 8.01 6.06
C GLY A 163 16.70 9.31 6.70
N LEU A 164 15.83 10.01 7.42
CA LEU A 164 16.20 11.23 8.16
C LEU A 164 17.23 10.95 9.25
N TRP A 165 17.09 9.83 9.97
CA TRP A 165 18.04 9.40 10.99
C TRP A 165 19.42 9.07 10.41
N LEU A 166 19.48 8.35 9.28
CA LEU A 166 20.74 8.07 8.56
C LEU A 166 21.41 9.36 8.11
N HIS A 167 20.65 10.30 7.55
CA HIS A 167 21.16 11.59 7.13
C HIS A 167 21.75 12.38 8.31
N ARG A 168 21.03 12.46 9.43
CA ARG A 168 21.52 13.13 10.65
C ARG A 168 22.82 12.51 11.18
N ARG A 169 22.93 11.19 11.16
CA ARG A 169 24.16 10.47 11.56
C ARG A 169 25.35 10.82 10.66
N ARG A 170 25.15 10.90 9.34
CA ARG A 170 26.21 11.28 8.40
C ARG A 170 26.70 12.72 8.62
N VAL A 171 25.76 13.66 8.81
CA VAL A 171 26.09 15.07 9.07
C VAL A 171 26.86 15.22 10.40
N GLN A 172 26.45 14.50 11.45
CA GLN A 172 27.15 14.53 12.74
C GLN A 172 28.58 13.96 12.65
N LYS A 173 28.79 12.89 11.88
CA LYS A 173 30.14 12.34 11.64
C LYS A 173 31.03 13.33 10.90
N LYS A 174 30.51 14.00 9.86
CA LYS A 174 31.27 14.99 9.09
C LYS A 174 31.71 16.17 9.96
N LYS A 175 30.80 16.72 10.78
CA LYS A 175 31.12 17.81 11.73
C LYS A 175 32.18 17.42 12.76
N LYS A 176 32.14 16.17 13.27
CA LYS A 176 33.17 15.68 14.20
C LYS A 176 34.54 15.52 13.53
N GLY A 177 34.58 15.07 12.27
CA GLY A 177 35.82 14.98 11.50
C GLY A 177 36.46 16.35 11.23
N GLU A 178 35.66 17.35 10.85
CA GLU A 178 36.11 18.73 10.64
C GLU A 178 36.65 19.36 11.93
N GLN A 179 36.01 19.12 13.08
CA GLN A 179 36.49 19.63 14.39
C GLN A 179 37.78 18.96 14.87
N ASN A 180 38.00 17.68 14.59
CA ASN A 180 39.24 17.01 14.96
C ASN A 180 40.41 17.45 14.06
N GLY A 181 40.19 17.62 12.76
CA GLY A 181 41.24 18.09 11.84
C GLY A 181 41.72 19.51 12.13
N GLN A 182 40.87 20.39 12.68
CA GLN A 182 41.26 21.75 13.11
C GLN A 182 42.01 21.79 14.45
N ARG A 183 42.00 20.71 15.24
CA ARG A 183 42.74 20.62 16.52
C ARG A 183 44.15 20.04 16.35
N GLU A 184 44.40 19.34 15.25
CA GLU A 184 45.66 18.69 14.94
C GLU A 184 46.57 19.53 14.02
N SER A 185 46.04 20.64 13.48
CA SER A 185 46.75 21.65 12.68
C SER A 185 47.19 22.85 13.51
#